data_AF-A0A930HZU6-F1
#
_entry.id   AF-A0A930HZU6-F1
#
_cell.length_a   1.000
_cell.length_b   1.000
_cell.length_c   1.000
_cell.angle_alpha   90.00
_cell.angle_beta   90.00
_cell.angle_gamma   90.00
#
_symmetry.space_group_name_H-M   'P 1'
#
loop_
_entity.id
_entity.type
_entity.pdbx_description
1 polymer ?
#
loop_
_entity_poly.entity_id
_entity_poly.type
_entity_poly.pdbx_seq_one_letter_code
_entity_poly.pdbx_strand_id
1 'polypeptide(L)'
;VKEIVAKFRSGEQSKAEFWINKPGMFIYIIYFAVRDAQGRFRGVLEMMQDCTHIRALEGSQTLLTWAGKDEEKPAETAEQAPEKEEETPKTVIKDIEITPETRLADVFEAYPHVKDELASRYLPFKMLKTPLGKIMLKKATIHDAGERSGLGEKTVIIMIKEAIAKKK
;
A
#
# COMPACT_ATOMS: atom_id res chain seq x y z
N VAL A 1 11.25 -28.48 -17.09
CA VAL A 1 11.31 -27.89 -18.47
C VAL A 1 11.12 -28.94 -19.57
N LYS A 2 11.95 -29.99 -19.70
CA LYS A 2 11.82 -30.99 -20.79
C LYS A 2 10.45 -31.65 -20.88
N GLU A 3 9.85 -31.99 -19.74
CA GLU A 3 8.50 -32.58 -19.67
C GLU A 3 7.41 -31.62 -20.21
N ILE A 4 7.48 -30.34 -19.86
CA ILE A 4 6.55 -29.31 -20.34
C ILE A 4 6.58 -29.24 -21.87
N VAL A 5 7.78 -29.20 -22.45
CA VAL A 5 7.96 -29.15 -23.91
C VAL A 5 7.39 -30.40 -24.59
N ALA A 6 7.59 -31.58 -24.00
CA ALA A 6 7.05 -32.83 -24.54
C ALA A 6 5.51 -32.82 -24.55
N LYS A 7 4.88 -32.47 -23.42
CA LYS A 7 3.42 -32.38 -23.29
C LYS A 7 2.80 -31.29 -24.17
N PHE A 8 3.53 -30.20 -24.41
CA PHE A 8 3.08 -29.14 -25.31
C PHE A 8 3.16 -29.56 -26.77
N ARG A 9 4.24 -30.26 -27.15
CA ARG A 9 4.40 -30.78 -28.51
C ARG A 9 3.37 -31.87 -28.84
N SER A 10 3.04 -32.75 -27.89
CA SER A 10 2.02 -33.80 -28.07
C SER A 10 0.59 -33.23 -28.11
N GLY A 11 0.36 -32.04 -27.54
CA GLY A 11 -0.97 -31.46 -27.41
C GLY A 11 -1.71 -31.87 -26.14
N GLU A 12 -1.10 -32.70 -25.28
CA GLU A 12 -1.66 -33.11 -23.99
C GLU A 12 -1.90 -31.91 -23.06
N GLN A 13 -1.01 -30.92 -23.13
CA GLN A 13 -1.11 -29.69 -22.36
C GLN A 13 -0.82 -28.47 -23.23
N SER A 14 -1.33 -27.30 -22.84
CA SER A 14 -1.04 -26.03 -23.52
C SER A 14 -0.64 -24.89 -22.58
N LYS A 15 -0.69 -25.13 -21.26
CA LYS A 15 -0.30 -24.18 -20.21
C LYS A 15 0.39 -24.94 -19.07
N ALA A 16 1.41 -24.34 -18.49
CA ALA A 16 2.00 -24.79 -17.24
C ALA A 16 2.44 -23.57 -16.43
N GLU A 17 2.19 -23.55 -15.13
CA GLU A 17 2.56 -22.43 -14.26
C GLU A 17 3.16 -22.95 -12.96
N PHE A 18 4.11 -22.19 -12.43
CA PHE A 18 4.63 -22.39 -11.08
C PHE A 18 5.10 -21.06 -10.51
N TRP A 19 5.33 -21.04 -9.20
CA TRP A 19 5.83 -19.87 -8.51
C TRP A 19 6.95 -20.24 -7.57
N ILE A 20 7.82 -19.26 -7.31
CA ILE A 20 8.92 -19.36 -6.37
C ILE A 20 8.70 -18.30 -5.31
N ASN A 21 8.62 -18.74 -4.05
CA ASN A 21 8.56 -17.85 -2.90
C ASN A 21 9.95 -17.76 -2.25
N LYS A 22 10.49 -16.55 -2.15
CA LYS A 22 11.75 -16.23 -1.47
C LYS A 22 11.51 -15.08 -0.49
N PRO A 23 12.35 -14.91 0.54
CA PRO A 23 12.25 -13.75 1.43
C PRO A 23 12.24 -12.45 0.62
N GLY A 24 11.15 -11.69 0.72
CA GLY A 24 10.97 -10.41 0.03
C GLY A 24 10.69 -10.48 -1.47
N MET A 25 10.48 -11.67 -2.05
CA MET A 25 10.25 -11.80 -3.50
C MET A 25 9.31 -12.95 -3.84
N PHE A 26 8.31 -12.67 -4.68
CA PHE A 26 7.44 -13.70 -5.25
C PHE A 26 7.56 -13.70 -6.77
N ILE A 27 8.09 -14.78 -7.33
CA ILE A 27 8.26 -14.93 -8.78
C ILE A 27 7.17 -15.85 -9.31
N TYR A 28 6.39 -15.39 -10.27
CA TYR A 28 5.42 -16.18 -11.02
C TYR A 28 5.98 -16.49 -12.40
N ILE A 29 5.91 -17.75 -12.80
CA ILE A 29 6.42 -18.22 -14.08
C ILE A 29 5.31 -19.00 -14.79
N ILE A 30 4.98 -18.60 -16.01
CA ILE A 30 3.97 -19.26 -16.83
C ILE A 30 4.51 -19.56 -18.23
N TYR A 31 4.18 -20.76 -18.71
CA TYR A 31 4.50 -21.25 -20.03
C TYR A 31 3.22 -21.48 -20.82
N PHE A 32 3.19 -21.03 -22.07
CA PHE A 32 2.14 -21.31 -23.02
C PHE A 32 2.68 -22.02 -24.26
N ALA A 33 1.95 -23.02 -24.74
CA ALA A 33 2.22 -23.62 -26.03
C ALA A 33 1.79 -22.65 -27.14
N VAL A 34 2.74 -22.18 -27.95
CA VAL A 34 2.44 -21.34 -29.11
C VAL A 34 2.12 -22.26 -30.29
N ARG A 35 0.96 -22.05 -30.91
CA ARG A 35 0.50 -22.81 -32.08
C ARG A 35 0.17 -21.85 -33.22
N ASP A 36 0.31 -22.32 -34.46
CA ASP A 36 -0.18 -21.58 -35.61
C ASP A 36 -1.70 -21.76 -35.80
N ALA A 37 -2.26 -21.11 -36.82
CA ALA A 37 -3.68 -21.18 -37.14
C ALA A 37 -4.17 -22.62 -37.45
N GLN A 38 -3.26 -23.53 -37.81
CA GLN A 38 -3.55 -24.94 -38.07
C GLN A 38 -3.34 -25.82 -36.82
N GLY A 39 -3.08 -25.23 -35.65
CA GLY A 39 -2.87 -25.94 -34.39
C GLY A 39 -1.47 -26.57 -34.24
N ARG A 40 -0.57 -26.36 -35.20
CA ARG A 40 0.78 -26.95 -35.17
C ARG A 40 1.62 -26.22 -34.14
N PHE A 41 2.31 -26.98 -33.30
CA PHE A 41 3.21 -26.44 -32.29
C PHE A 41 4.36 -25.65 -32.92
N ARG A 42 4.52 -24.39 -32.51
CA ARG A 42 5.54 -23.44 -33.00
C ARG A 42 6.61 -23.10 -31.97
N GLY A 43 6.35 -23.37 -30.69
CA GLY A 43 7.29 -23.10 -29.61
C GLY A 43 6.58 -22.89 -28.27
N VAL A 44 7.33 -22.37 -27.31
CA VAL A 44 6.83 -22.07 -25.96
C VAL A 44 7.03 -20.58 -25.70
N LEU A 45 5.99 -19.90 -25.25
CA LEU A 45 6.10 -18.56 -24.66
C LEU A 45 6.29 -18.74 -23.16
N GLU A 46 7.40 -18.23 -22.64
CA GLU A 46 7.69 -18.16 -21.21
C GLU A 46 7.55 -16.72 -20.74
N MET A 47 6.83 -16.52 -19.64
CA MET A 47 6.77 -15.24 -18.93
C MET A 47 7.19 -15.46 -17.49
N MET A 48 8.13 -14.64 -17.02
CA MET A 48 8.56 -14.58 -15.64
C MET A 48 8.25 -13.18 -15.11
N GLN A 49 7.48 -13.11 -14.03
CA GLN A 49 7.05 -11.86 -13.41
C GLN A 49 7.47 -11.87 -11.93
N ASP A 50 8.15 -10.81 -11.50
CA ASP A 50 8.22 -10.48 -10.08
C ASP A 50 6.87 -9.88 -9.68
N CYS A 51 6.08 -10.65 -8.94
CA CYS A 51 4.76 -10.24 -8.49
C CYS A 51 4.79 -9.57 -7.11
N THR A 52 5.94 -9.23 -6.56
CA THR A 52 6.04 -8.57 -5.25
C THR A 52 5.26 -7.26 -5.23
N HIS A 53 5.41 -6.44 -6.27
CA HIS A 53 4.65 -5.20 -6.40
C HIS A 53 3.15 -5.44 -6.52
N ILE A 54 2.72 -6.30 -7.47
CA ILE A 54 1.28 -6.51 -7.71
C ILE A 54 0.58 -7.17 -6.52
N ARG A 55 1.28 -8.01 -5.74
CA ARG A 55 0.73 -8.62 -4.52
C ARG A 55 0.61 -7.63 -3.37
N ALA A 56 1.31 -6.50 -3.44
CA ALA A 56 1.21 -5.41 -2.48
C ALA A 56 0.18 -4.33 -2.90
N LEU A 57 -0.40 -4.43 -4.10
CA LEU A 57 -1.45 -3.52 -4.54
C LEU A 57 -2.75 -3.81 -3.78
N GLU A 58 -3.39 -2.74 -3.31
CA GLU A 58 -4.67 -2.77 -2.60
C GLU A 58 -5.62 -1.72 -3.19
N GLY A 59 -6.93 -1.88 -2.95
CA GLY A 59 -7.94 -0.96 -3.47
C GLY A 59 -8.16 -1.10 -4.98
N SER A 60 -8.42 0.02 -5.67
CA SER A 60 -8.67 0.05 -7.12
C SER A 60 -8.01 1.26 -7.76
N GLN A 61 -7.37 1.03 -8.90
CA GLN A 61 -6.85 2.07 -9.77
C GLN A 61 -7.51 1.92 -11.16
N THR A 62 -8.49 2.77 -11.44
CA THR A 62 -9.29 2.74 -12.69
C THR A 62 -8.84 3.76 -13.73
N LEU A 63 -8.06 4.76 -13.31
CA LEU A 63 -7.50 5.78 -14.20
C LEU A 63 -6.10 5.37 -14.66
N LEU A 64 -5.88 5.53 -15.97
CA LEU A 64 -4.60 5.25 -16.61
C LEU A 64 -3.56 6.28 -16.17
N THR A 65 -2.54 5.81 -15.45
CA THR A 65 -1.34 6.59 -15.17
C THR A 65 -0.21 6.06 -16.03
N TRP A 66 0.35 6.91 -16.88
CA TRP A 66 1.54 6.58 -17.65
C TRP A 66 2.76 6.61 -16.73
N ALA A 67 3.61 5.59 -16.81
CA ALA A 67 4.90 5.62 -16.13
C ALA A 67 5.75 6.77 -16.72
N GLY A 68 6.13 7.76 -15.89
CA GLY A 68 7.10 8.79 -16.26
C GLY A 68 6.58 10.17 -16.69
N LYS A 69 5.35 10.56 -16.33
CA LYS A 69 4.93 11.97 -16.40
C LYS A 69 4.81 12.56 -15.00
N ASP A 70 5.75 13.43 -14.66
CA ASP A 70 5.70 14.29 -13.48
C ASP A 70 4.41 15.13 -13.49
N GLU A 71 3.86 15.29 -12.29
CA GLU A 71 2.54 15.85 -12.01
C GLU A 71 2.38 17.29 -12.53
N GLU A 72 1.40 17.52 -13.40
CA GLU A 72 0.81 18.86 -13.60
C GLU A 72 -0.44 18.98 -12.72
N LYS A 73 -0.33 19.78 -11.65
CA LYS A 73 -1.46 20.25 -10.83
C LYS A 73 -2.36 21.19 -11.63
N PRO A 74 -3.69 21.11 -11.46
CA PRO A 74 -4.54 22.29 -11.53
C PRO A 74 -4.92 22.79 -10.14
N ALA A 75 -4.93 24.12 -10.02
CA ALA A 75 -5.19 24.91 -8.84
C ALA A 75 -6.69 25.01 -8.46
N GLU A 76 -6.90 25.15 -7.15
CA GLU A 76 -7.89 25.96 -6.44
C GLU A 76 -9.32 26.12 -6.99
N THR A 77 -10.30 25.77 -6.13
CA THR A 77 -11.44 26.67 -5.90
C THR A 77 -11.79 26.64 -4.41
N ALA A 78 -11.69 27.81 -3.79
CA ALA A 78 -12.10 28.09 -2.43
C ALA A 78 -13.63 28.31 -2.39
N GLU A 79 -14.29 27.81 -1.36
CA GLU A 79 -15.52 28.42 -0.85
C GLU A 79 -15.70 28.10 0.63
N GLN A 80 -16.25 29.09 1.33
CA GLN A 80 -15.99 29.48 2.72
C GLN A 80 -16.89 28.80 3.76
N ALA A 81 -16.49 28.99 5.03
CA ALA A 81 -17.12 28.54 6.28
C ALA A 81 -18.52 29.15 6.54
N PRO A 82 -19.17 28.80 7.68
CA PRO A 82 -18.98 29.70 8.83
C PRO A 82 -18.75 29.01 10.18
N GLU A 83 -18.12 29.82 11.03
CA GLU A 83 -17.62 29.64 12.38
C GLU A 83 -18.72 29.43 13.45
N LYS A 84 -18.33 28.90 14.62
CA LYS A 84 -18.36 29.67 15.88
C LYS A 84 -17.62 28.99 17.04
N GLU A 85 -16.74 29.81 17.66
CA GLU A 85 -16.47 30.04 19.10
C GLU A 85 -16.32 28.81 20.02
N GLU A 86 -15.44 28.70 21.01
CA GLU A 86 -14.42 29.46 21.74
C GLU A 86 -14.06 28.42 22.86
N GLU A 87 -12.84 28.08 23.27
CA GLU A 87 -11.86 28.80 24.07
C GLU A 87 -10.93 27.70 24.59
N THR A 88 -9.62 27.95 24.61
CA THR A 88 -8.62 27.20 25.39
C THR A 88 -8.40 27.98 26.70
N PRO A 89 -7.96 27.40 27.86
CA PRO A 89 -6.73 26.61 27.94
C PRO A 89 -6.61 25.57 29.09
N LYS A 90 -5.71 24.59 28.94
CA LYS A 90 -4.66 24.14 29.89
C LYS A 90 -4.27 22.66 29.72
N THR A 91 -2.98 22.50 29.43
CA THR A 91 -2.05 21.41 29.75
C THR A 91 -2.54 20.32 30.74
N VAL A 92 -2.72 19.08 30.26
CA VAL A 92 -2.48 17.84 31.02
C VAL A 92 -2.03 16.75 30.05
N ILE A 93 -0.92 16.07 30.37
CA ILE A 93 -0.40 14.87 29.70
C ILE A 93 -1.48 13.79 29.81
N LYS A 94 -2.12 13.39 28.70
CA LYS A 94 -3.02 12.22 28.70
C LYS A 94 -2.24 11.02 28.17
N ASP A 95 -1.95 10.09 29.08
CA ASP A 95 -1.65 8.69 28.78
C ASP A 95 -2.87 8.10 28.05
N ILE A 96 -2.94 8.31 26.75
CA ILE A 96 -3.85 7.55 25.89
C ILE A 96 -3.20 6.18 25.75
N GLU A 97 -3.87 5.15 26.25
CA GLU A 97 -3.46 3.78 25.99
C GLU A 97 -3.61 3.52 24.48
N ILE A 98 -2.48 3.42 23.80
CA ILE A 98 -2.43 3.22 22.36
C ILE A 98 -2.76 1.74 22.07
N THR A 99 -4.03 1.46 21.76
CA THR A 99 -4.55 0.15 21.37
C THR A 99 -4.82 0.08 19.86
N PRO A 100 -5.03 -1.12 19.28
CA PRO A 100 -5.28 -1.27 17.84
C PRO A 100 -6.51 -0.52 17.33
N GLU A 101 -7.51 -0.37 18.18
CA GLU A 101 -8.80 0.29 17.90
C GLU A 101 -8.72 1.81 18.06
N THR A 102 -7.62 2.31 18.62
CA THR A 102 -7.41 3.74 18.80
C THR A 102 -7.37 4.43 17.43
N ARG A 103 -8.11 5.53 17.27
CA ARG A 103 -8.16 6.26 16.00
C ARG A 103 -6.91 7.11 15.85
N LEU A 104 -6.35 7.13 14.65
CA LEU A 104 -5.17 7.94 14.34
C LEU A 104 -5.47 9.44 14.45
N ALA A 105 -6.70 9.86 14.17
CA ALA A 105 -7.14 11.23 14.41
C ALA A 105 -6.95 11.64 15.87
N ASP A 106 -7.40 10.81 16.81
CA ASP A 106 -7.33 11.09 18.25
C ASP A 106 -5.86 11.13 18.73
N VAL A 107 -5.01 10.26 18.18
CA VAL A 107 -3.56 10.26 18.45
C VAL A 107 -2.90 11.53 17.95
N PHE A 108 -3.23 12.00 16.74
CA PHE A 108 -2.64 13.21 16.17
C PHE A 108 -3.20 14.49 16.76
N GLU A 109 -4.42 14.44 17.28
CA GLU A 109 -5.01 15.53 18.05
C GLU A 109 -4.31 15.66 19.41
N ALA A 110 -4.04 14.53 20.08
CA ALA A 110 -3.28 14.50 21.33
C ALA A 110 -1.79 14.82 21.15
N TYR A 111 -1.21 14.39 20.02
CA TYR A 111 0.21 14.55 19.70
C TYR A 111 0.42 15.08 18.27
N PRO A 112 0.25 16.40 18.02
CA PRO A 112 0.32 16.98 16.68
C PRO A 112 1.63 16.71 15.92
N HIS A 113 2.75 16.59 16.64
CA HIS A 113 4.07 16.33 16.08
C HIS A 113 4.24 14.91 15.53
N VAL A 114 3.51 13.93 16.07
CA VAL A 114 3.61 12.52 15.67
C VAL A 114 3.25 12.33 14.21
N LYS A 115 2.25 13.09 13.71
CA LYS A 115 1.84 13.03 12.31
C LYS A 115 2.98 13.41 11.36
N ASP A 116 3.68 14.50 11.65
CA ASP A 116 4.78 14.96 10.82
C ASP A 116 6.01 14.08 10.94
N GLU A 117 6.30 13.57 12.15
CA GLU A 117 7.38 12.62 12.35
C GLU A 117 7.15 11.31 11.60
N LEU A 118 5.95 10.73 11.70
CA LEU A 118 5.61 9.50 10.99
C LEU A 118 5.70 9.69 9.48
N ALA A 119 5.13 10.78 8.96
CA ALA A 119 5.17 11.09 7.53
C ALA A 119 6.58 11.39 7.02
N SER A 120 7.46 11.97 7.84
CA SER A 120 8.84 12.24 7.46
C SER A 120 9.72 10.98 7.50
N ARG A 121 9.47 10.08 8.46
CA ARG A 121 10.34 8.93 8.74
C ARG A 121 9.94 7.67 7.99
N TYR A 122 8.65 7.52 7.67
CA TYR A 122 8.12 6.29 7.10
C TYR A 122 7.34 6.58 5.81
N LEU A 123 7.79 5.97 4.71
CA LEU A 123 7.21 6.14 3.38
C LEU A 123 5.68 5.89 3.33
N PRO A 124 5.12 4.85 3.98
CA PRO A 124 3.67 4.61 3.98
C PRO A 124 2.86 5.76 4.61
N PHE A 125 3.46 6.49 5.55
CA PHE A 125 2.82 7.58 6.27
C PHE A 125 2.95 8.92 5.54
N LYS A 126 3.73 9.03 4.44
CA LYS A 126 3.71 10.23 3.57
C LYS A 126 2.33 10.51 3.00
N MET A 127 1.54 9.45 2.78
CA MET A 127 0.17 9.54 2.31
C MET A 127 -0.76 10.27 3.29
N LEU A 128 -0.41 10.39 4.58
CA LEU A 128 -1.18 11.17 5.57
C LEU A 128 -1.26 12.66 5.25
N LYS A 129 -0.36 13.17 4.43
CA LYS A 129 -0.33 14.58 3.99
C LYS A 129 -1.21 14.83 2.76
N THR A 130 -1.60 13.79 2.05
CA THR A 130 -2.47 13.88 0.86
C THR A 130 -3.92 14.20 1.23
N PRO A 131 -4.70 14.83 0.34
CA PRO A 131 -6.13 15.08 0.58
C PRO A 131 -6.91 13.79 0.91
N LEU A 132 -6.60 12.68 0.24
CA LEU A 132 -7.21 11.37 0.51
C LEU A 132 -6.82 10.84 1.90
N GLY A 133 -5.56 11.00 2.30
CA GLY A 133 -5.09 10.66 3.64
C GLY A 133 -5.80 11.44 4.74
N LYS A 134 -6.06 12.73 4.54
CA LYS A 134 -6.81 13.57 5.51
C LYS A 134 -8.25 13.11 5.69
N ILE A 135 -8.92 12.71 4.61
CA ILE A 135 -10.29 12.18 4.67
C ILE A 135 -10.31 10.83 5.39
N MET A 136 -9.37 9.95 5.06
CA MET A 136 -9.29 8.62 5.64
C MET A 136 -8.91 8.63 7.13
N LEU A 137 -8.07 9.57 7.55
CA LEU A 137 -7.67 9.73 8.95
C LEU A 137 -8.85 9.95 9.89
N LYS A 138 -9.96 10.52 9.39
CA LYS A 138 -11.17 10.70 10.18
C LYS A 138 -11.82 9.38 10.61
N LYS A 139 -11.48 8.23 10.02
CA LYS A 139 -12.05 6.92 10.38
C LYS A 139 -11.00 5.84 10.66
N ALA A 140 -9.76 6.04 10.25
CA ALA A 140 -8.70 5.05 10.37
C ALA A 140 -8.24 4.83 11.82
N THR A 141 -8.15 3.56 12.19
CA THR A 141 -7.57 3.06 13.44
C THR A 141 -6.11 2.67 13.26
N ILE A 142 -5.43 2.34 14.36
CA ILE A 142 -4.06 1.84 14.33
C ILE A 142 -3.97 0.48 13.66
N HIS A 143 -4.97 -0.38 13.84
CA HIS A 143 -5.13 -1.63 13.10
C HIS A 143 -5.13 -1.36 11.58
N ASP A 144 -5.98 -0.44 11.12
CA ASP A 144 -6.09 -0.09 9.69
C ASP A 144 -4.77 0.48 9.13
N ALA A 145 -4.02 1.24 9.93
CA ALA A 145 -2.69 1.69 9.54
C ALA A 145 -1.67 0.55 9.53
N GLY A 146 -1.76 -0.41 10.45
CA GLY A 146 -0.93 -1.61 10.52
C GLY A 146 -1.05 -2.47 9.27
N GLU A 147 -2.29 -2.76 8.86
CA GLU A 147 -2.58 -3.53 7.66
C GLU A 147 -2.13 -2.78 6.40
N ARG A 148 -2.59 -1.53 6.23
CA ARG A 148 -2.33 -0.76 5.00
C ARG A 148 -0.89 -0.32 4.81
N SER A 149 -0.12 -0.21 5.89
CA SER A 149 1.31 0.09 5.80
C SER A 149 2.15 -1.16 5.52
N GLY A 150 1.58 -2.36 5.66
CA GLY A 150 2.30 -3.64 5.58
C GLY A 150 3.30 -3.86 6.71
N LEU A 151 3.35 -2.98 7.71
CA LEU A 151 4.30 -3.03 8.83
C LEU A 151 3.77 -3.87 9.99
N GLY A 152 2.45 -4.13 10.02
CA GLY A 152 1.78 -4.83 11.10
C GLY A 152 1.44 -3.91 12.27
N GLU A 153 0.28 -4.17 12.88
CA GLU A 153 -0.31 -3.38 13.98
C GLU A 153 0.66 -3.14 15.14
N LYS A 154 1.31 -4.20 15.66
CA LYS A 154 2.28 -4.10 16.76
C LYS A 154 3.42 -3.14 16.45
N THR A 155 3.91 -3.16 15.21
CA THR A 155 4.99 -2.30 14.75
C THR A 155 4.52 -0.85 14.67
N VAL A 156 3.31 -0.60 14.16
CA VAL A 156 2.74 0.76 14.09
C VAL A 156 2.52 1.33 15.48
N ILE A 157 2.06 0.53 16.45
CA ILE A 157 1.94 0.95 17.85
C ILE A 157 3.31 1.36 18.41
N ILE A 158 4.35 0.56 18.16
CA ILE A 158 5.72 0.88 18.60
C ILE A 158 6.21 2.18 17.96
N MET A 159 6.03 2.36 16.65
CA MET A 159 6.43 3.58 15.93
C MET A 159 5.71 4.83 16.46
N ILE A 160 4.41 4.73 16.75
CA ILE A 160 3.63 5.83 17.33
C ILE A 160 4.17 6.15 18.73
N LYS A 161 4.41 5.13 19.58
CA LYS A 161 4.98 5.33 20.92
C LYS A 161 6.37 5.95 20.87
N GLU A 162 7.22 5.53 19.93
CA GLU A 162 8.54 6.13 19.70
C GLU A 162 8.42 7.60 19.28
N ALA A 163 7.52 7.92 18.35
CA ALA A 163 7.30 9.30 17.90
C ALA A 163 6.75 10.19 19.03
N ILE A 164 5.89 9.66 19.90
CA ILE A 164 5.40 10.36 21.11
C ILE A 164 6.56 10.60 22.09
N ALA A 165 7.39 9.59 22.32
CA ALA A 165 8.51 9.66 23.28
C ALA A 165 9.64 10.58 22.83
N LYS A 166 9.73 10.89 21.54
CA LYS A 166 10.79 11.71 20.97
C LYS A 166 10.62 13.21 21.19
N LYS A 167 9.60 13.63 21.96
CA LYS A 167 9.48 14.99 22.46
C LYS A 167 10.57 15.26 23.51
N LYS A 168 11.77 15.62 23.03
CA LYS A 168 12.77 16.43 23.72
C LYS A 168 13.23 17.55 22.80
#